data_AF-A0A094FDD4-F1
#
_entry.id   AF-A0A094FDD4-F1
#
_cell.length_a   1.000
_cell.length_b   1.000
_cell.length_c   1.000
_cell.angle_alpha   90.00
_cell.angle_beta   90.00
_cell.angle_gamma   90.00
#
_symmetry.space_group_name_H-M   'P 1'
#
loop_
_entity.id
_entity.type
_entity.pdbx_description
1 polymer ?
#
loop_
_entity_poly.entity_id
_entity_poly.type
_entity_poly.pdbx_seq_one_letter_code
_entity_poly.pdbx_strand_id
1 'polypeptide(L)'
;MASQSVTAHPEHITLPFDLQVDPDAFHEPENMELLMSLFPGNLGLSMDGVFLYFLQKKIPSKPWPKSVGGLPPYFAPEMGRQYMPRLFGHIVRMRNGSIADGLNGRDMVDWEPLFVIVRDHFQETGISVTEVMYWRDYLVVILQHRSIDMAKLPSRAANITVTYCYEDEMERPSTPQSRCEADPIPRNQAGLTRLVPVKGRRTGEVVFLDLLDTGFIEGSFKIT
;
A
#
# COMPACT_ATOMS: atom_id res chain seq x y z
N MET A 1 -36.87 15.25 -13.10
CA MET A 1 -35.92 14.24 -13.61
C MET A 1 -34.73 15.01 -14.17
N ALA A 2 -33.74 15.30 -13.33
CA ALA A 2 -32.55 16.05 -13.75
C ALA A 2 -31.55 15.05 -14.36
N SER A 3 -31.18 15.23 -15.63
CA SER A 3 -30.10 14.49 -16.26
C SER A 3 -28.79 14.80 -15.55
N GLN A 4 -28.24 13.81 -14.85
CA GLN A 4 -26.87 13.88 -14.35
C GLN A 4 -25.93 13.73 -15.55
N SER A 5 -25.27 14.81 -15.93
CA SER A 5 -24.35 14.83 -17.07
C SER A 5 -22.96 14.35 -16.66
N VAL A 6 -22.48 13.29 -17.31
CA VAL A 6 -21.07 12.88 -17.28
C VAL A 6 -20.27 13.86 -18.13
N THR A 7 -19.41 14.67 -17.49
CA THR A 7 -18.39 15.46 -18.21
C THR A 7 -17.13 14.60 -18.38
N ALA A 8 -16.97 14.03 -19.56
CA ALA A 8 -15.77 13.29 -19.92
C ALA A 8 -14.70 14.26 -20.43
N HIS A 9 -13.71 14.57 -19.59
CA HIS A 9 -12.42 14.98 -20.11
C HIS A 9 -11.67 13.71 -20.54
N PRO A 10 -11.02 13.66 -21.71
CA PRO A 10 -10.48 12.42 -22.28
C PRO A 10 -9.42 11.72 -21.40
N GLU A 11 -8.93 12.39 -20.34
CA GLU A 11 -8.01 11.82 -19.37
C GLU A 11 -8.67 11.39 -18.04
N HIS A 12 -9.83 11.91 -17.68
CA HIS A 12 -10.45 11.68 -16.36
C HIS A 12 -11.98 11.61 -16.51
N ILE A 13 -12.56 10.49 -16.08
CA ILE A 13 -14.01 10.33 -16.01
C ILE A 13 -14.48 10.80 -14.63
N THR A 14 -15.07 11.98 -14.58
CA THR A 14 -15.69 12.52 -13.37
C THR A 14 -17.10 11.96 -13.24
N LEU A 15 -17.41 11.42 -12.06
CA LEU A 15 -18.73 10.89 -11.71
C LEU A 15 -19.37 11.80 -10.64
N PRO A 16 -20.68 11.67 -10.37
CA PRO A 16 -21.37 12.39 -9.30
C PRO A 16 -20.85 12.07 -7.88
N PHE A 17 -19.96 11.10 -7.75
CA PHE A 17 -19.32 10.64 -6.53
C PHE A 17 -17.82 10.46 -6.75
N ASP A 18 -17.06 10.53 -5.67
CA ASP A 18 -15.61 10.33 -5.66
C ASP A 18 -15.28 9.16 -4.74
N LEU A 19 -14.85 8.04 -5.32
CA LEU A 19 -14.53 6.81 -4.61
C LEU A 19 -13.26 6.91 -3.76
N GLN A 20 -12.42 7.93 -4.00
CA GLN A 20 -11.27 8.20 -3.15
C GLN A 20 -11.69 8.86 -1.83
N VAL A 21 -12.73 9.71 -1.87
CA VAL A 21 -13.27 10.44 -0.71
C VAL A 21 -14.34 9.63 0.01
N ASP A 22 -15.22 8.98 -0.73
CA ASP A 22 -16.33 8.16 -0.23
C ASP A 22 -16.30 6.78 -0.92
N PRO A 23 -15.52 5.82 -0.38
CA PRO A 23 -15.44 4.47 -0.92
C PRO A 23 -16.77 3.71 -0.84
N ASP A 24 -17.63 4.03 0.13
CA ASP A 24 -18.89 3.31 0.35
C ASP A 24 -19.88 3.58 -0.80
N ALA A 25 -19.75 4.73 -1.48
CA ALA A 25 -20.49 5.04 -2.71
C ALA A 25 -20.32 3.97 -3.81
N PHE A 26 -19.26 3.15 -3.78
CA PHE A 26 -19.10 2.02 -4.69
C PHE A 26 -20.21 0.98 -4.56
N HIS A 27 -20.78 0.79 -3.36
CA HIS A 27 -21.76 -0.25 -3.07
C HIS A 27 -23.22 0.18 -3.34
N GLU A 28 -23.44 1.45 -3.67
CA GLU A 28 -24.76 1.96 -4.03
C GLU A 28 -25.19 1.41 -5.41
N PRO A 29 -26.40 0.81 -5.54
CA PRO A 29 -26.83 0.18 -6.78
C PRO A 29 -26.78 1.09 -8.01
N GLU A 30 -27.21 2.35 -7.86
CA GLU A 30 -27.21 3.34 -8.95
C GLU A 30 -25.79 3.67 -9.43
N ASN A 31 -24.84 3.76 -8.50
CA ASN A 31 -23.43 4.01 -8.80
C ASN A 31 -22.79 2.79 -9.49
N MET A 32 -23.11 1.58 -9.03
CA MET A 32 -22.66 0.35 -9.66
C MET A 32 -23.17 0.22 -11.10
N GLU A 33 -24.44 0.54 -11.35
CA GLU A 33 -25.01 0.54 -12.70
C GLU A 33 -24.31 1.56 -13.61
N LEU A 34 -24.08 2.78 -13.11
CA LEU A 34 -23.35 3.81 -13.85
C LEU A 34 -21.94 3.32 -14.20
N LEU A 35 -21.19 2.79 -13.23
CA LEU A 35 -19.85 2.25 -13.45
C LEU A 35 -19.84 1.09 -14.46
N MET A 36 -20.80 0.17 -14.38
CA MET A 36 -20.95 -0.94 -15.32
C MET A 36 -21.15 -0.45 -16.77
N SER A 37 -21.85 0.67 -16.95
CA SER A 37 -22.14 1.24 -18.26
C SER A 37 -20.96 1.95 -18.94
N LEU A 38 -19.91 2.32 -18.19
CA LEU A 38 -18.80 3.13 -18.70
C LEU A 38 -17.99 2.44 -19.79
N PHE A 39 -17.80 1.12 -19.68
CA PHE A 39 -17.04 0.35 -20.64
C PHE A 39 -17.87 -0.84 -21.15
N PRO A 40 -18.19 -0.88 -22.45
CA PRO A 40 -18.95 -1.98 -23.04
C PRO A 40 -18.29 -3.34 -22.76
N GLY A 41 -19.11 -4.35 -22.45
CA GLY A 41 -18.65 -5.71 -22.20
C GLY A 41 -18.05 -5.93 -20.81
N ASN A 42 -18.31 -5.03 -19.86
CA ASN A 42 -18.01 -5.25 -18.46
C ASN A 42 -18.81 -6.45 -17.91
N LEU A 43 -18.10 -7.33 -17.19
CA LEU A 43 -18.63 -8.55 -16.58
C LEU A 43 -18.73 -8.44 -15.07
N GLY A 44 -18.09 -7.43 -14.46
CA GLY A 44 -17.94 -7.34 -13.02
C GLY A 44 -17.14 -6.12 -12.61
N LEU A 45 -17.43 -5.61 -11.41
CA LEU A 45 -16.69 -4.53 -10.79
C LEU A 45 -16.11 -4.99 -9.46
N SER A 46 -14.97 -4.41 -9.07
CA SER A 46 -14.48 -4.45 -7.70
C SER A 46 -13.61 -3.24 -7.43
N MET A 47 -13.26 -3.03 -6.17
CA MET A 47 -12.43 -1.95 -5.72
C MET A 47 -11.60 -2.45 -4.52
N ASP A 48 -10.35 -2.03 -4.43
CA ASP A 48 -9.45 -2.31 -3.28
C ASP A 48 -9.03 -1.02 -2.56
N GLY A 49 -9.74 0.09 -2.79
CA GLY A 49 -9.42 1.41 -2.26
C GLY A 49 -8.28 2.14 -2.99
N VAL A 50 -7.56 1.46 -3.88
CA VAL A 50 -6.45 2.03 -4.68
C VAL A 50 -6.78 2.04 -6.17
N PHE A 51 -7.41 0.97 -6.66
CA PHE A 51 -7.80 0.78 -8.04
C PHE A 51 -9.30 0.46 -8.14
N LEU A 52 -9.89 0.90 -9.25
CA LEU A 52 -11.22 0.47 -9.67
C LEU A 52 -11.09 -0.61 -10.75
N TYR A 53 -11.53 -1.82 -10.43
CA TYR A 53 -11.43 -2.99 -11.30
C TYR A 53 -12.63 -3.12 -12.23
N PHE A 54 -12.34 -3.25 -13.52
CA PHE A 54 -13.31 -3.60 -14.57
C PHE A 54 -12.98 -4.99 -15.09
N LEU A 55 -13.88 -5.95 -14.87
CA LEU A 55 -13.72 -7.31 -15.36
C LEU A 55 -14.17 -7.42 -16.81
N GLN A 56 -13.26 -7.73 -17.72
CA GLN A 56 -13.53 -7.72 -19.15
C GLN A 56 -12.77 -8.82 -19.89
N LYS A 57 -13.50 -9.66 -20.63
CA LYS A 57 -12.91 -10.65 -21.54
C LYS A 57 -11.99 -10.03 -22.59
N LYS A 58 -12.30 -8.81 -23.03
CA LYS A 58 -11.51 -8.06 -23.99
C LYS A 58 -11.26 -6.66 -23.45
N ILE A 59 -9.99 -6.32 -23.26
CA ILE A 59 -9.58 -4.99 -22.79
C ILE A 59 -9.96 -3.93 -23.84
N PRO A 60 -10.53 -2.78 -23.44
CA PRO A 60 -10.91 -1.71 -24.34
C PRO A 60 -9.71 -1.18 -25.10
N SER A 61 -9.94 -0.70 -26.32
CA SER A 61 -8.92 0.00 -27.08
C SER A 61 -8.49 1.27 -26.33
N LYS A 62 -7.19 1.55 -26.34
CA LYS A 62 -6.64 2.80 -25.83
C LYS A 62 -7.17 4.00 -26.65
N PRO A 63 -7.19 5.22 -26.09
CA PRO A 63 -6.66 5.60 -24.77
C PRO A 63 -7.59 5.22 -23.61
N TRP A 64 -6.99 4.89 -22.47
CA TRP A 64 -7.73 4.66 -21.22
C TRP A 64 -7.71 5.92 -20.36
N PRO A 65 -8.78 6.19 -19.59
CA PRO A 65 -8.76 7.29 -18.65
C PRO A 65 -7.73 7.01 -17.54
N LYS A 66 -7.09 8.07 -17.07
CA LYS A 66 -6.16 8.06 -15.93
C LYS A 66 -6.89 7.84 -14.61
N SER A 67 -8.14 8.28 -14.49
CA SER A 67 -9.02 7.96 -13.36
C SER A 67 -10.50 7.91 -13.75
N VAL A 68 -11.27 7.17 -12.96
CA VAL A 68 -12.72 7.03 -13.02
C VAL A 68 -13.25 7.18 -11.60
N GLY A 69 -14.06 8.21 -11.33
CA GLY A 69 -14.59 8.47 -9.98
C GLY A 69 -13.48 8.60 -8.93
N GLY A 70 -12.38 9.29 -9.26
CA GLY A 70 -11.24 9.51 -8.35
C GLY A 70 -10.17 8.41 -8.37
N LEU A 71 -10.50 7.17 -8.77
CA LEU A 71 -9.55 6.05 -8.74
C LEU A 71 -9.00 5.68 -10.12
N PRO A 72 -7.74 5.23 -10.25
CA PRO A 72 -7.22 4.66 -11.48
C PRO A 72 -7.99 3.38 -11.89
N PRO A 73 -8.44 3.27 -13.15
CA PRO A 73 -9.08 2.05 -13.63
C PRO A 73 -8.05 0.95 -13.90
N TYR A 74 -8.42 -0.29 -13.62
CA TYR A 74 -7.65 -1.47 -13.96
C TYR A 74 -8.53 -2.51 -14.66
N PHE A 75 -8.11 -2.98 -15.83
CA PHE A 75 -8.85 -3.95 -16.64
C PHE A 75 -8.27 -5.35 -16.47
N ALA A 76 -9.09 -6.30 -16.01
CA ALA A 76 -8.69 -7.69 -15.79
C ALA A 76 -9.67 -8.66 -16.47
N PRO A 77 -9.22 -9.81 -17.01
CA PRO A 77 -10.12 -10.80 -17.61
C PRO A 77 -11.03 -11.49 -16.59
N GLU A 78 -10.55 -11.67 -15.36
CA GLU A 78 -11.29 -12.28 -14.26
C GLU A 78 -10.72 -11.84 -12.91
N MET A 79 -11.46 -12.11 -11.83
CA MET A 79 -10.96 -11.93 -10.47
C MET A 79 -9.93 -12.99 -10.15
N GLY A 80 -8.72 -12.56 -9.79
CA GLY A 80 -7.67 -13.47 -9.41
C GLY A 80 -6.36 -12.77 -9.12
N ARG A 81 -5.58 -13.36 -8.20
CA ARG A 81 -4.25 -12.86 -7.82
C ARG A 81 -3.25 -12.79 -8.97
N GLN A 82 -3.51 -13.50 -10.07
CA GLN A 82 -2.68 -13.47 -11.27
C GLN A 82 -3.01 -12.32 -12.23
N TYR A 83 -4.20 -11.71 -12.12
CA TYR A 83 -4.64 -10.66 -13.04
C TYR A 83 -4.71 -9.29 -12.39
N MET A 84 -4.89 -9.21 -11.07
CA MET A 84 -4.97 -7.95 -10.34
C MET A 84 -3.59 -7.47 -9.89
N PRO A 85 -3.35 -6.16 -9.79
CA PRO A 85 -2.23 -5.58 -9.05
C PRO A 85 -2.19 -6.27 -7.69
N ARG A 86 -1.04 -6.88 -7.36
CA ARG A 86 -0.87 -7.50 -6.07
C ARG A 86 -0.59 -6.40 -5.05
N LEU A 87 -1.14 -6.59 -3.85
CA LEU A 87 -0.53 -6.01 -2.66
C LEU A 87 0.95 -6.34 -2.70
N PHE A 88 1.78 -5.33 -2.48
CA PHE A 88 3.21 -5.47 -2.49
C PHE A 88 3.64 -6.53 -1.46
N GLY A 89 4.34 -7.59 -1.92
CA GLY A 89 4.87 -8.66 -1.07
C GLY A 89 4.09 -9.99 -1.05
N HIS A 90 4.61 -10.90 -0.24
CA HIS A 90 4.14 -12.26 0.01
C HIS A 90 3.06 -12.27 1.08
N ILE A 91 1.93 -12.92 0.79
CA ILE A 91 0.85 -13.13 1.75
C ILE A 91 1.04 -14.49 2.41
N VAL A 92 1.00 -14.52 3.74
CA VAL A 92 1.06 -15.76 4.53
C VAL A 92 -0.34 -16.39 4.70
N ARG A 93 -0.40 -17.60 5.26
CA ARG A 93 -1.69 -18.31 5.40
C ARG A 93 -2.58 -17.57 6.41
N MET A 94 -3.86 -17.40 6.09
CA MET A 94 -4.84 -16.71 6.96
C MET A 94 -5.02 -17.35 8.34
N ARG A 95 -4.65 -18.63 8.50
CA ARG A 95 -4.66 -19.32 9.80
C ARG A 95 -3.49 -18.93 10.70
N ASN A 96 -2.50 -18.21 10.18
CA ASN A 96 -1.42 -17.69 10.99
C ASN A 96 -1.97 -16.60 11.92
N GLY A 97 -1.34 -16.44 13.08
CA GLY A 97 -1.81 -15.54 14.14
C GLY A 97 -2.00 -14.09 13.70
N SER A 98 -2.65 -13.33 14.56
CA SER A 98 -2.83 -11.89 14.43
C SER A 98 -2.18 -11.21 15.63
N ILE A 99 -1.71 -9.98 15.44
CA ILE A 99 -1.14 -9.15 16.51
C ILE A 99 -1.98 -7.88 16.68
N ALA A 100 -1.97 -7.30 17.88
CA ALA A 100 -2.72 -6.08 18.19
C ALA A 100 -4.24 -6.17 17.89
N ASP A 101 -4.88 -7.32 18.16
CA ASP A 101 -6.31 -7.56 17.81
C ASP A 101 -7.30 -6.53 18.38
N GLY A 102 -6.93 -5.83 19.46
CA GLY A 102 -7.72 -4.77 20.06
C GLY A 102 -7.71 -3.43 19.30
N LEU A 103 -6.90 -3.29 18.25
CA LEU A 103 -6.81 -2.07 17.44
C LEU A 103 -7.48 -2.27 16.07
N ASN A 104 -8.01 -1.18 15.51
CA ASN A 104 -8.39 -1.12 14.10
C ASN A 104 -7.34 -0.31 13.33
N GLY A 105 -6.54 -1.01 12.55
CA GLY A 105 -5.44 -0.47 11.77
C GLY A 105 -5.87 0.20 10.47
N ARG A 106 -7.16 0.12 10.12
CA ARG A 106 -7.68 0.80 8.94
C ARG A 106 -7.74 2.30 9.17
N ASP A 107 -7.19 3.07 8.24
CA ASP A 107 -7.30 4.53 8.17
C ASP A 107 -6.76 5.26 9.42
N MET A 108 -5.74 4.70 10.08
CA MET A 108 -5.08 5.31 11.22
C MET A 108 -4.39 6.61 10.79
N VAL A 109 -4.79 7.72 11.44
CA VAL A 109 -4.11 9.02 11.29
C VAL A 109 -2.73 8.99 11.95
N ASP A 110 -2.64 8.34 13.11
CA ASP A 110 -1.40 8.09 13.83
C ASP A 110 -1.23 6.57 14.02
N TRP A 111 -0.35 5.98 13.21
CA TRP A 111 -0.07 4.55 13.23
C TRP A 111 1.20 4.20 14.01
N GLU A 112 1.87 5.17 14.64
CA GLU A 112 3.06 4.94 15.46
C GLU A 112 2.83 3.91 16.59
N PRO A 113 1.68 3.90 17.30
CA PRO A 113 1.40 2.84 18.28
C PRO A 113 1.36 1.44 17.66
N LEU A 114 0.80 1.31 16.46
CA LEU A 114 0.78 0.03 15.73
C LEU A 114 2.20 -0.39 15.34
N PHE A 115 3.00 0.55 14.84
CA PHE A 115 4.40 0.30 14.50
C PHE A 115 5.19 -0.24 15.69
N VAL A 116 5.06 0.37 16.87
CA VAL A 116 5.74 -0.07 18.10
C VAL A 116 5.36 -1.51 18.44
N ILE A 117 4.07 -1.85 18.42
CA ILE A 117 3.59 -3.22 18.70
C ILE A 117 4.17 -4.22 17.69
N VAL A 118 4.17 -3.88 16.40
CA VAL A 118 4.70 -4.73 15.33
C VAL A 118 6.21 -4.96 15.52
N ARG A 119 6.97 -3.89 15.79
CA ARG A 119 8.41 -3.96 16.06
C ARG A 119 8.70 -4.86 17.25
N ASP A 120 8.03 -4.61 18.37
CA ASP A 120 8.28 -5.34 19.62
C ASP A 120 7.95 -6.83 19.43
N HIS A 121 6.88 -7.17 18.71
CA HIS A 121 6.54 -8.55 18.37
C HIS A 121 7.65 -9.25 17.56
N PHE A 122 8.18 -8.61 16.53
CA PHE A 122 9.25 -9.20 15.71
C PHE A 122 10.57 -9.32 16.49
N GLN A 123 10.86 -8.36 17.38
CA GLN A 123 12.00 -8.43 18.29
C GLN A 123 11.87 -9.60 19.28
N GLU A 124 10.71 -9.77 19.91
CA GLU A 124 10.44 -10.86 20.87
C GLU A 124 10.49 -12.24 20.21
N THR A 125 10.07 -12.35 18.95
CA THR A 125 10.10 -13.60 18.18
C THR A 125 11.46 -13.89 17.55
N GLY A 126 12.42 -12.96 17.67
CA GLY A 126 13.76 -13.10 17.09
C GLY A 126 13.78 -13.07 15.56
N ILE A 127 12.76 -12.46 14.94
CA ILE A 127 12.67 -12.33 13.48
C ILE A 127 13.20 -10.95 13.09
N SER A 128 14.25 -10.92 12.28
CA SER A 128 14.89 -9.66 11.87
C SER A 128 14.12 -8.98 10.75
N VAL A 129 13.69 -7.75 11.02
CA VAL A 129 12.93 -6.87 10.12
C VAL A 129 13.72 -5.58 9.90
N THR A 130 13.77 -5.07 8.66
CA THR A 130 14.50 -3.84 8.30
C THR A 130 13.58 -2.62 8.17
N GLU A 131 12.33 -2.83 7.78
CA GLU A 131 11.37 -1.76 7.50
C GLU A 131 9.94 -2.27 7.70
N VAL A 132 9.06 -1.38 8.15
CA VAL A 132 7.61 -1.59 8.19
C VAL A 132 6.95 -0.42 7.49
N MET A 133 6.14 -0.72 6.47
CA MET A 133 5.41 0.28 5.69
C MET A 133 3.93 0.21 6.03
N TYR A 134 3.28 1.36 6.22
CA TYR A 134 1.85 1.45 6.43
C TYR A 134 1.14 1.97 5.18
N TRP A 135 0.15 1.20 4.73
CA TRP A 135 -0.60 1.46 3.51
C TRP A 135 -2.10 1.56 3.78
N ARG A 136 -2.51 2.31 4.81
CA ARG A 136 -3.91 2.60 5.16
C ARG A 136 -4.75 1.38 5.57
N ASP A 137 -4.78 0.29 4.82
CA ASP A 137 -5.57 -0.92 5.06
C ASP A 137 -4.73 -2.22 5.04
N TYR A 138 -3.41 -2.11 4.89
CA TYR A 138 -2.46 -3.19 5.10
C TYR A 138 -1.06 -2.69 5.55
N LEU A 139 -0.26 -3.60 6.08
CA LEU A 139 1.16 -3.41 6.37
C LEU A 139 2.02 -4.21 5.40
N VAL A 140 3.18 -3.65 5.06
CA VAL A 140 4.28 -4.40 4.42
C VAL A 140 5.44 -4.48 5.41
N VAL A 141 5.89 -5.68 5.72
CA VAL A 141 7.04 -5.93 6.59
C VAL A 141 8.20 -6.44 5.75
N ILE A 142 9.35 -5.77 5.82
CA ILE A 142 10.54 -6.15 5.07
C ILE A 142 11.43 -7.03 5.95
N LEU A 143 11.52 -8.30 5.59
CA LEU A 143 12.31 -9.31 6.26
C LEU A 143 13.77 -9.24 5.81
N GLN A 144 14.69 -9.28 6.76
CA GLN A 144 16.12 -9.25 6.45
C GLN A 144 16.61 -10.54 5.78
N HIS A 145 16.00 -11.70 6.09
CA HIS A 145 16.50 -13.01 5.70
C HIS A 145 15.41 -13.90 5.07
N ARG A 146 15.79 -14.65 4.02
CA ARG A 146 14.89 -15.63 3.34
C ARG A 146 14.69 -16.94 4.11
N SER A 147 15.50 -17.21 5.12
CA SER A 147 15.41 -18.43 5.93
C SER A 147 14.28 -18.40 6.95
N ILE A 148 13.52 -17.30 7.03
CA ILE A 148 12.41 -17.16 7.96
C ILE A 148 11.27 -18.12 7.57
N ASP A 149 10.78 -18.85 8.57
CA ASP A 149 9.61 -19.71 8.42
C ASP A 149 8.34 -18.85 8.33
N MET A 150 7.80 -18.74 7.12
CA MET A 150 6.56 -18.01 6.82
C MET A 150 5.35 -18.50 7.62
N ALA A 151 5.38 -19.71 8.19
CA ALA A 151 4.29 -20.21 9.05
C ALA A 151 4.24 -19.52 10.42
N LYS A 152 5.34 -18.88 10.87
CA LYS A 152 5.43 -18.17 12.14
C LYS A 152 5.02 -16.71 12.06
N LEU A 153 4.95 -16.17 10.86
CA LEU A 153 4.64 -14.77 10.61
C LEU A 153 3.15 -14.49 10.78
N PRO A 154 2.76 -13.38 11.43
CA PRO A 154 1.35 -13.04 11.57
C PRO A 154 0.71 -12.73 10.21
N SER A 155 -0.53 -13.15 10.02
CA SER A 155 -1.30 -12.81 8.80
C SER A 155 -1.95 -11.43 8.88
N ARG A 156 -2.10 -10.91 10.11
CA ARG A 156 -2.79 -9.65 10.41
C ARG A 156 -2.10 -8.91 11.56
N ALA A 157 -2.26 -7.60 11.55
CA ALA A 157 -1.90 -6.71 12.66
C ALA A 157 -2.99 -5.66 12.78
N ALA A 158 -3.53 -5.40 13.97
CA ALA A 158 -4.63 -4.44 14.17
C ALA A 158 -5.78 -4.64 13.18
N ASN A 159 -6.20 -5.88 12.95
CA ASN A 159 -7.27 -6.22 12.00
C ASN A 159 -7.02 -5.85 10.52
N ILE A 160 -5.83 -5.39 10.13
CA ILE A 160 -5.44 -5.19 8.72
C ILE A 160 -4.49 -6.30 8.24
N THR A 161 -4.40 -6.50 6.93
CA THR A 161 -3.54 -7.55 6.34
C THR A 161 -2.07 -7.20 6.50
N VAL A 162 -1.21 -8.20 6.73
CA VAL A 162 0.25 -8.03 6.68
C VAL A 162 0.81 -8.82 5.50
N THR A 163 1.60 -8.14 4.68
CA THR A 163 2.39 -8.73 3.60
C THR A 163 3.88 -8.63 3.93
N TYR A 164 4.68 -9.49 3.30
CA TYR A 164 6.11 -9.61 3.59
C TYR A 164 6.93 -9.51 2.33
N CYS A 165 8.00 -8.72 2.33
CA CYS A 165 9.01 -8.77 1.27
C CYS A 165 10.36 -9.12 1.87
N TYR A 166 11.27 -9.65 1.07
CA TYR A 166 12.66 -9.76 1.49
C TYR A 166 13.45 -8.51 1.10
N GLU A 167 14.48 -8.17 1.88
CA GLU A 167 15.34 -7.01 1.61
C GLU A 167 15.92 -7.02 0.18
N ASP A 168 16.25 -8.20 -0.35
CA ASP A 168 16.78 -8.38 -1.70
C ASP A 168 15.73 -8.23 -2.82
N GLU A 169 14.44 -8.32 -2.50
CA GLU A 169 13.32 -8.09 -3.43
C GLU A 169 12.96 -6.61 -3.56
N MET A 170 13.46 -5.77 -2.65
CA MET A 170 13.21 -4.33 -2.69
C MET A 170 14.00 -3.63 -3.81
N GLU A 171 14.84 -4.37 -4.55
CA GLU A 171 15.71 -3.89 -5.64
C GLU A 171 16.49 -2.62 -5.24
N ARG A 172 16.77 -2.47 -3.94
CA ARG A 172 17.47 -1.31 -3.42
C ARG A 172 18.92 -1.40 -3.89
N PRO A 173 19.52 -0.28 -4.32
CA PRO A 173 20.94 -0.26 -4.63
C PRO A 173 21.71 -0.83 -3.44
N SER A 174 22.61 -1.78 -3.69
CA SER A 174 23.45 -2.43 -2.67
C SER A 174 24.40 -1.45 -1.97
N THR A 175 24.39 -0.18 -2.39
CA THR A 175 25.24 0.91 -1.94
C THR A 175 24.38 1.95 -1.20
N PRO A 176 24.71 2.33 0.05
CA PRO A 176 23.90 3.22 0.90
C PRO A 176 23.64 4.65 0.37
N GLN A 177 24.21 5.04 -0.77
CA GLN A 177 24.33 6.44 -1.21
C GLN A 177 23.03 7.13 -1.65
N SER A 178 21.89 6.44 -1.65
CA SER A 178 20.63 6.95 -2.22
C SER A 178 19.53 7.29 -1.22
N ARG A 179 19.80 7.25 0.09
CA ARG A 179 18.80 7.60 1.12
C ARG A 179 18.95 9.06 1.57
N CYS A 180 17.79 9.70 1.76
CA CYS A 180 17.56 11.13 2.00
C CYS A 180 18.55 11.80 2.97
N GLU A 181 18.94 13.04 2.67
CA GLU A 181 19.57 13.95 3.64
C GLU A 181 18.59 14.23 4.79
N ALA A 182 19.05 13.98 6.03
CA ALA A 182 18.40 14.43 7.24
C ALA A 182 19.08 15.72 7.73
N ASP A 183 18.29 16.70 8.17
CA ASP A 183 18.81 17.86 8.91
C ASP A 183 19.56 17.41 10.18
N PRO A 184 20.62 18.11 10.60
CA PRO A 184 21.38 17.74 11.78
C PRO A 184 20.60 18.07 13.06
N ILE A 185 20.04 17.06 13.72
CA ILE A 185 19.54 17.17 15.10
C ILE A 185 20.63 16.63 16.06
N PRO A 186 20.89 17.32 17.20
CA PRO A 186 21.97 16.95 18.10
C PRO A 186 21.81 15.56 18.72
N ARG A 187 22.91 14.82 18.66
CA ARG A 187 23.17 13.48 19.21
C ARG A 187 22.77 13.38 20.69
N ASN A 188 21.69 12.64 20.98
CA ASN A 188 21.52 11.71 22.12
C ASN A 188 20.04 11.34 22.36
N GLN A 189 19.39 10.66 21.42
CA GLN A 189 18.27 9.75 21.69
C GLN A 189 18.29 8.69 20.57
N ALA A 190 18.18 7.41 20.91
CA ALA A 190 17.94 6.36 19.91
C ALA A 190 16.55 6.64 19.30
N GLY A 191 16.54 7.30 18.14
CA GLY A 191 15.35 7.91 17.56
C GLY A 191 14.80 7.08 16.41
N LEU A 192 13.50 6.78 16.46
CA LEU A 192 12.73 6.41 15.28
C LEU A 192 12.90 7.51 14.23
N THR A 193 13.55 7.20 13.11
CA THR A 193 13.70 8.18 12.04
C THR A 193 12.51 8.02 11.09
N ARG A 194 11.46 8.81 11.33
CA ARG A 194 10.34 8.98 10.39
C ARG A 194 10.86 9.68 9.15
N LEU A 195 11.01 8.96 8.04
CA LEU A 195 11.41 9.56 6.78
C LEU A 195 10.16 9.93 5.97
N VAL A 196 10.07 11.21 5.61
CA VAL A 196 9.04 11.69 4.69
C VAL A 196 9.38 11.18 3.29
N PRO A 197 8.42 10.63 2.52
CA PRO A 197 8.69 10.12 1.19
C PRO A 197 9.34 11.18 0.29
N VAL A 198 10.41 10.81 -0.42
CA VAL A 198 10.92 11.59 -1.55
C VAL A 198 9.78 11.77 -2.53
N LYS A 199 9.48 13.03 -2.87
CA LYS A 199 8.49 13.41 -3.88
C LYS A 199 8.78 12.67 -5.19
N GLY A 200 8.09 11.55 -5.40
CA GLY A 200 8.35 10.75 -6.58
C GLY A 200 7.99 9.26 -6.50
N ARG A 201 6.96 8.85 -5.75
CA ARG A 201 6.05 7.74 -6.06
C ARG A 201 4.94 7.69 -5.01
N ARG A 202 3.74 7.31 -5.44
CA ARG A 202 2.45 7.52 -4.75
C ARG A 202 2.30 6.62 -3.51
N THR A 203 1.78 7.25 -2.45
CA THR A 203 1.05 6.72 -1.27
C THR A 203 1.79 5.76 -0.32
N GLY A 204 1.85 6.10 0.97
CA GLY A 204 2.39 5.28 2.07
C GLY A 204 3.38 6.06 2.95
N GLU A 205 3.23 5.98 4.27
CA GLU A 205 4.26 6.44 5.22
C GLU A 205 5.24 5.31 5.51
N VAL A 206 6.53 5.64 5.58
CA VAL A 206 7.62 4.66 5.72
C VAL A 206 8.44 4.97 6.97
N VAL A 207 8.68 3.95 7.80
CA VAL A 207 9.54 4.05 8.97
C VAL A 207 10.62 2.97 8.89
N PHE A 208 11.87 3.40 9.02
CA PHE A 208 13.03 2.51 9.06
C PHE A 208 13.36 2.12 10.50
N LEU A 209 13.70 0.85 10.70
CA LEU A 209 14.29 0.37 11.94
C LEU A 209 15.80 0.50 11.80
N ASP A 210 16.40 1.51 12.43
CA ASP A 210 17.85 1.61 12.51
C ASP A 210 18.35 0.55 13.51
N LEU A 211 19.10 -0.43 13.02
CA LEU A 211 19.71 -1.47 13.83
C LEU A 211 20.91 -0.86 14.57
N LEU A 212 20.68 -0.33 15.78
CA LEU A 212 21.73 -0.25 16.80
C LEU A 212 22.07 -1.70 17.18
N ASP A 213 23.07 -2.33 16.55
CA ASP A 213 24.43 -2.36 17.12
C ASP A 213 25.58 -2.37 16.10
N THR A 214 25.36 -2.02 14.83
CA THR A 214 26.49 -1.84 13.89
C THR A 214 26.33 -0.55 13.11
N GLY A 215 26.92 0.52 13.64
CA GLY A 215 26.82 1.87 13.09
C GLY A 215 27.33 1.98 11.65
N PHE A 216 26.48 2.54 10.79
CA PHE A 216 26.86 3.27 9.57
C PHE A 216 25.75 4.29 9.26
N ILE A 217 25.93 5.53 9.72
CA ILE A 217 25.27 6.72 9.15
C ILE A 217 26.36 7.46 8.39
N GLU A 218 26.22 7.60 7.07
CA GLU A 218 26.98 8.59 6.31
C GLU A 218 26.14 9.10 5.14
N GLY A 219 25.80 10.39 5.22
CA GLY A 219 24.99 11.13 4.23
C GLY A 219 25.76 11.51 2.96
N SER A 220 25.00 12.03 1.99
CA SER A 220 25.45 12.48 0.67
C SER A 220 25.60 14.02 0.60
N PHE A 221 26.23 14.55 -0.47
CA PHE A 221 25.68 15.53 -1.45
C PHE A 221 26.78 16.16 -2.34
N LYS A 222 26.43 16.47 -3.60
CA LYS A 222 26.90 17.69 -4.29
C LYS A 222 25.99 18.12 -5.44
N ILE A 223 25.92 19.45 -5.56
CA ILE A 223 24.91 20.33 -6.17
C ILE A 223 25.23 20.65 -7.64
N THR A 224 24.19 20.88 -8.45
CA THR A 224 23.93 22.20 -9.09
C THR A 224 22.44 22.45 -9.16
#